data_AF-A0A811Z8I5-F1
#
_entry.id   AF-A0A811Z8I5-F1
#
_cell.length_a   1.000
_cell.length_b   1.000
_cell.length_c   1.000
_cell.angle_alpha   90.00
_cell.angle_beta   90.00
_cell.angle_gamma   90.00
#
_symmetry.space_group_name_H-M   'P 1'
#
loop_
_entity.id
_entity.type
_entity.pdbx_description
1 polymer ?
#
loop_
_entity_poly.entity_id
_entity_poly.type
_entity_poly.pdbx_seq_one_letter_code
_entity_poly.pdbx_strand_id
1 'polypeptide(L)'
;MADLAPQPSKRKCEQDAEELPFSGFRVEKMLRESARNKILFLHGTVNEASGDGGGEDAIVILEKTPFQVEQVAQLLMGCPELQLQFSNDIYSTYYLFPPWQLSDVKATVVYPATEKHLQNIQWVFSILHKKAEANRIIFENPDPSDGFLNDLYLIAICHCQGIRSLPDLTPEHLLLLRNILREDCLHVYLHYLSSYYPLHVHFTALDFNAPGLGVEQAHLLADMMENLECDPEHYQQGTLTFALRADDYLLRLLQEAQKS
;
A
#
# COMPACT_ATOMS: atom_id res chain seq x y z
N MET A 1 -9.33 55.46 -3.83
CA MET A 1 -8.66 54.60 -4.83
C MET A 1 -8.42 53.27 -4.15
N ALA A 2 -9.25 52.27 -4.44
CA ALA A 2 -9.13 50.93 -3.88
C ALA A 2 -8.33 50.09 -4.89
N ASP A 3 -7.17 49.60 -4.46
CA ASP A 3 -6.35 48.67 -5.23
C ASP A 3 -7.11 47.33 -5.36
N LEU A 4 -7.52 47.01 -6.58
CA LEU A 4 -8.00 45.67 -6.92
C LEU A 4 -6.79 44.75 -7.07
N ALA A 5 -6.73 43.72 -6.24
CA ALA A 5 -5.81 42.60 -6.42
C ALA A 5 -5.95 42.02 -7.84
N PRO A 6 -4.85 41.59 -8.49
CA PRO A 6 -4.92 41.03 -9.84
C PRO A 6 -5.67 39.69 -9.78
N GLN A 7 -6.76 39.59 -10.55
CA GLN A 7 -7.46 38.32 -10.71
C GLN A 7 -6.57 37.30 -11.44
N PRO A 8 -6.63 36.01 -11.07
CA PRO A 8 -5.88 34.98 -11.77
C PRO A 8 -6.34 34.93 -13.23
N SER A 9 -5.38 35.03 -14.15
CA SER A 9 -5.60 35.04 -15.59
C SER A 9 -6.35 33.77 -16.02
N LYS A 10 -7.54 33.94 -16.61
CA LYS A 10 -8.30 32.85 -17.24
C LYS A 10 -7.44 32.17 -18.32
N ARG A 11 -7.24 30.85 -18.18
CA ARG A 11 -6.49 30.02 -19.12
C ARG A 11 -7.14 30.05 -20.51
N LYS A 12 -6.33 30.20 -21.56
CA LYS A 12 -6.59 29.61 -22.88
C LYS A 12 -6.08 28.17 -22.82
N CYS A 13 -6.99 27.20 -22.84
CA CYS A 13 -6.65 25.80 -23.06
C CYS A 13 -7.77 25.20 -23.91
N GLU A 14 -7.75 25.51 -25.20
CA GLU A 14 -8.58 24.83 -26.19
C GLU A 14 -7.63 24.02 -27.07
N GLN A 15 -7.93 22.72 -27.16
CA GLN A 15 -7.46 21.66 -28.05
C GLN A 15 -6.80 20.52 -27.25
N ASP A 16 -7.55 19.42 -27.15
CA ASP A 16 -7.22 18.10 -26.55
C ASP A 16 -7.19 18.01 -25.01
N ALA A 17 -8.24 18.50 -24.34
CA ALA A 17 -8.51 18.08 -22.97
C ALA A 17 -9.30 16.75 -22.99
N GLU A 18 -8.67 15.66 -22.57
CA GLU A 18 -9.40 14.41 -22.32
C GLU A 18 -10.37 14.61 -21.15
N GLU A 19 -11.66 14.43 -21.42
CA GLU A 19 -12.70 14.48 -20.40
C GLU A 19 -12.85 13.13 -19.69
N LEU A 20 -13.40 13.15 -18.47
CA LEU A 20 -13.75 11.91 -17.78
C LEU A 20 -14.81 11.15 -18.59
N PRO A 21 -14.82 9.79 -18.54
CA PRO A 21 -15.75 8.97 -19.33
C PRO A 21 -17.21 9.00 -18.83
N PHE A 22 -17.56 9.96 -17.97
CA PHE A 22 -18.87 10.13 -17.36
C PHE A 22 -19.13 11.60 -17.00
N SER A 23 -20.40 11.93 -16.77
CA SER A 23 -20.87 13.27 -16.41
C SER A 23 -21.19 13.36 -14.92
N GLY A 24 -20.64 14.37 -14.26
CA GLY A 24 -20.78 14.55 -12.81
C GLY A 24 -20.07 13.46 -12.01
N PHE A 25 -19.83 13.73 -10.72
CA PHE A 25 -19.29 12.75 -9.79
C PHE A 25 -19.75 13.09 -8.38
N ARG A 26 -20.69 12.31 -7.83
CA ARG A 26 -21.08 12.41 -6.43
C ARG A 26 -20.36 11.34 -5.63
N VAL A 27 -19.53 11.76 -4.66
CA VAL A 27 -18.85 10.82 -3.76
C VAL A 27 -19.88 10.12 -2.89
N GLU A 28 -19.95 8.79 -2.99
CA GLU A 28 -20.77 7.95 -2.11
C GLU A 28 -19.93 7.47 -0.91
N LYS A 29 -18.70 7.03 -1.17
CA LYS A 29 -17.84 6.46 -0.12
C LYS A 29 -16.35 6.64 -0.42
N MET A 30 -15.59 6.98 0.61
CA MET A 30 -14.14 6.80 0.61
C MET A 30 -13.85 5.32 0.85
N LEU A 31 -13.33 4.64 -0.18
CA LEU A 31 -13.09 3.22 -0.07
C LEU A 31 -11.77 2.90 0.63
N ARG A 32 -10.73 3.68 0.35
CA ARG A 32 -9.40 3.55 0.93
C ARG A 32 -8.65 4.87 0.83
N GLU A 33 -7.83 5.15 1.83
CA GLU A 33 -6.88 6.26 1.84
C GLU A 33 -5.56 5.77 2.43
N SER A 34 -4.45 6.26 1.92
CA SER A 34 -3.16 6.13 2.58
C SER A 34 -2.46 7.48 2.58
N ALA A 35 -2.48 8.15 3.75
CA ALA A 35 -1.69 9.34 3.97
C ALA A 35 -0.18 9.11 3.79
N ARG A 36 0.30 7.87 3.97
CA ARG A 36 1.71 7.49 3.73
C ARG A 36 2.03 7.49 2.24
N ASN A 37 1.23 6.78 1.45
CA ASN A 37 1.45 6.64 0.00
C ASN A 37 0.82 7.80 -0.81
N LYS A 38 0.17 8.75 -0.14
CA LYS A 38 -0.51 9.90 -0.76
C LYS A 38 -1.50 9.49 -1.85
N ILE A 39 -2.27 8.43 -1.57
CA ILE A 39 -3.24 7.83 -2.50
C ILE A 39 -4.63 7.75 -1.86
N LEU A 40 -5.66 7.98 -2.68
CA LEU A 40 -7.06 8.03 -2.31
C LEU A 40 -7.90 7.23 -3.31
N PHE A 41 -8.87 6.45 -2.83
CA PHE A 41 -9.80 5.65 -3.63
C PHE A 41 -11.22 6.07 -3.28
N LEU A 42 -11.94 6.58 -4.27
CA LEU A 42 -13.31 7.09 -4.11
C LEU A 42 -14.27 6.24 -4.93
N HIS A 43 -15.37 5.83 -4.31
CA HIS A 43 -16.56 5.37 -4.99
C HIS A 43 -17.51 6.55 -5.13
N GLY A 44 -17.98 6.77 -6.35
CA GLY A 44 -18.99 7.77 -6.62
C GLY A 44 -20.03 7.31 -7.63
N THR A 45 -21.18 7.98 -7.58
CA THR A 45 -22.28 7.86 -8.51
C THR A 45 -22.12 8.91 -9.62
N VAL A 46 -22.31 8.50 -10.87
CA VAL A 46 -22.15 9.35 -12.07
C VAL A 46 -23.38 9.27 -12.98
N ASN A 47 -23.48 10.15 -13.97
CA ASN A 47 -24.55 10.19 -14.99
C ASN A 47 -25.98 10.35 -14.46
N GLU A 48 -26.15 10.94 -13.28
CA GLU A 48 -27.48 11.09 -12.64
C GLU A 48 -28.44 12.01 -13.38
N ALA A 49 -27.92 12.91 -14.20
CA ALA A 49 -28.72 13.85 -14.99
C ALA A 49 -29.38 13.20 -16.22
N SER A 50 -29.05 11.94 -16.55
CA SER A 50 -29.45 11.27 -17.79
C SER A 50 -30.91 10.80 -17.84
N GLY A 51 -31.67 10.98 -16.75
CA GLY A 51 -33.12 10.73 -16.71
C GLY A 51 -33.55 9.27 -16.55
N ASP A 52 -32.61 8.30 -16.55
CA ASP A 52 -32.92 6.86 -16.47
C ASP A 52 -32.98 6.30 -15.02
N GLY A 53 -33.02 7.17 -14.02
CA GLY A 53 -33.37 6.83 -12.63
C GLY A 53 -32.34 6.02 -11.82
N GLY A 54 -31.25 5.54 -12.41
CA GLY A 54 -30.14 4.92 -11.70
C GLY A 54 -28.83 5.56 -12.13
N GLY A 55 -28.20 6.31 -11.21
CA GLY A 55 -26.81 6.71 -11.44
C GLY A 55 -25.91 5.46 -11.54
N GLU A 56 -24.82 5.59 -12.29
CA GLU A 56 -23.88 4.48 -12.50
C GLU A 56 -22.72 4.58 -11.50
N ASP A 57 -22.13 3.43 -11.15
CA ASP A 57 -20.99 3.40 -10.23
C ASP A 57 -19.68 3.68 -10.96
N ALA A 58 -18.83 4.49 -10.35
CA ALA A 58 -17.47 4.73 -10.78
C ALA A 58 -16.50 4.68 -9.59
N ILE A 59 -15.28 4.21 -9.84
CA ILE A 59 -14.17 4.34 -8.89
C ILE A 59 -13.13 5.31 -9.47
N VAL A 60 -12.76 6.31 -8.68
CA VAL A 60 -11.69 7.25 -9.01
C VAL A 60 -10.57 7.09 -8.00
N ILE A 61 -9.37 6.81 -8.50
CA ILE A 61 -8.15 6.65 -7.71
C ILE A 61 -7.25 7.84 -8.01
N LEU A 62 -6.83 8.55 -6.96
CA LEU A 62 -5.97 9.72 -7.04
C LEU A 62 -4.68 9.45 -6.27
N GLU A 63 -3.55 9.62 -6.93
CA GLU A 63 -2.22 9.36 -6.36
C GLU A 63 -1.30 10.55 -6.66
N LYS A 64 -0.59 11.06 -5.63
CA LYS A 64 0.46 12.06 -5.87
C LYS A 64 1.63 11.45 -6.61
N THR A 65 2.14 12.19 -7.59
CA THR A 65 3.31 11.76 -8.37
C THR A 65 4.59 11.93 -7.55
N PRO A 66 5.58 11.03 -7.73
CA PRO A 66 6.91 11.20 -7.17
C PRO A 66 7.61 12.44 -7.75
N PHE A 67 8.46 13.07 -6.96
CA PHE A 67 9.27 14.20 -7.41
C PHE A 67 10.32 13.79 -8.44
N GLN A 68 10.52 14.63 -9.46
CA GLN A 68 11.69 14.57 -10.34
C GLN A 68 12.78 15.50 -9.80
N VAL A 69 13.97 14.94 -9.56
CA VAL A 69 15.06 15.63 -8.87
C VAL A 69 15.46 16.92 -9.60
N GLU A 70 15.55 16.87 -10.92
CA GLU A 70 15.96 17.99 -11.77
C GLU A 70 14.96 19.14 -11.69
N GLN A 71 13.66 18.84 -11.70
CA GLN A 71 12.61 19.85 -11.64
C GLN A 71 12.53 20.51 -10.26
N VAL A 72 12.68 19.73 -9.19
CA VAL A 72 12.73 20.26 -7.82
C VAL A 72 13.98 21.13 -7.63
N ALA A 73 15.13 20.71 -8.14
CA ALA A 73 16.36 21.50 -8.07
C ALA A 73 16.19 22.85 -8.78
N GLN A 74 15.60 22.87 -9.98
CA GLN A 74 15.30 24.11 -10.70
C GLN A 74 14.33 25.02 -9.93
N LEU A 75 13.30 24.47 -9.30
CA LEU A 75 12.35 25.23 -8.48
C LEU A 75 13.05 25.89 -7.28
N LEU A 76 13.92 25.15 -6.59
CA LEU A 76 14.64 25.63 -5.40
C LEU A 76 15.74 26.64 -5.71
N MET A 77 16.33 26.60 -6.92
CA MET A 77 17.27 27.63 -7.39
C MET A 77 16.60 28.97 -7.71
N GLY A 78 15.28 28.98 -7.90
CA GLY A 78 14.49 30.18 -8.10
C GLY A 78 14.07 30.85 -6.79
N CYS A 79 12.90 31.48 -6.82
CA CYS A 79 12.25 32.06 -5.64
C CYS A 79 10.87 31.39 -5.48
N PRO A 80 10.79 30.20 -4.87
CA PRO A 80 9.51 29.51 -4.70
C PRO A 80 8.57 30.25 -3.75
N GLU A 81 7.26 30.12 -3.97
CA GLU A 81 6.25 30.64 -3.06
C GLU A 81 6.16 29.73 -1.83
N LEU A 82 6.48 30.29 -0.66
CA LEU A 82 6.63 29.57 0.60
C LEU A 82 5.82 30.25 1.70
N GLN A 83 5.16 29.46 2.54
CA GLN A 83 4.55 29.91 3.78
C GLN A 83 5.14 29.13 4.96
N LEU A 84 5.81 29.83 5.88
CA LEU A 84 6.42 29.21 7.05
C LEU A 84 5.36 28.56 7.94
N GLN A 85 5.55 27.27 8.26
CA GLN A 85 4.71 26.52 9.18
C GLN A 85 5.35 26.41 10.57
N PHE A 86 6.66 26.13 10.61
CA PHE A 86 7.39 25.91 11.84
C PHE A 86 8.85 26.33 11.67
N SER A 87 9.48 26.89 12.71
CA SER A 87 10.90 27.24 12.72
C SER A 87 11.48 26.99 14.10
N ASN A 88 12.59 26.26 14.17
CA ASN A 88 13.36 26.04 15.37
C ASN A 88 14.86 25.90 15.04
N ASP A 89 15.65 26.87 15.52
CA ASP A 89 17.10 26.97 15.27
C ASP A 89 17.42 26.86 13.76
N ILE A 90 18.02 25.74 13.32
CA ILE A 90 18.36 25.48 11.91
C ILE A 90 17.28 24.71 11.13
N TYR A 91 16.18 24.31 11.79
CA TYR A 91 15.09 23.54 11.18
C TYR A 91 13.89 24.43 10.90
N SER A 92 13.44 24.46 9.65
CA SER A 92 12.25 25.22 9.24
C SER A 92 11.40 24.40 8.27
N THR A 93 10.11 24.32 8.53
CA THR A 93 9.12 23.63 7.69
C THR A 93 8.22 24.67 7.02
N TYR A 94 8.00 24.51 5.72
CA TYR A 94 7.19 25.42 4.92
C TYR A 94 6.09 24.66 4.17
N TYR A 95 4.95 25.31 3.95
CA TYR A 95 4.09 24.98 2.83
C TYR A 95 4.68 25.58 1.56
N LEU A 96 4.98 24.71 0.60
CA LEU A 96 5.47 25.08 -0.73
C LEU A 96 4.31 25.00 -1.72
N PHE A 97 4.15 26.04 -2.54
CA PHE A 97 3.16 26.10 -3.61
C PHE A 97 3.88 26.00 -4.97
N PRO A 98 4.16 24.76 -5.45
CA PRO A 98 4.90 24.57 -6.68
C PRO A 98 4.05 24.96 -7.90
N PRO A 99 4.69 25.22 -9.05
CA PRO A 99 3.96 25.43 -10.30
C PRO A 99 3.21 24.16 -10.71
N TRP A 100 2.24 24.31 -11.62
CA TRP A 100 1.30 23.22 -11.97
C TRP A 100 1.99 21.98 -12.56
N GLN A 101 3.16 22.13 -13.19
CA GLN A 101 3.95 21.03 -13.75
C GLN A 101 4.46 20.04 -12.69
N LEU A 102 4.61 20.49 -11.44
CA LEU A 102 5.04 19.70 -10.28
C LEU A 102 3.88 19.33 -9.36
N SER A 103 2.66 19.72 -9.74
CA SER A 103 1.44 19.51 -8.95
C SER A 103 0.51 18.49 -9.59
N ASP A 104 1.02 17.66 -10.51
CA ASP A 104 0.23 16.66 -11.18
C ASP A 104 -0.23 15.56 -10.20
N VAL A 105 -1.42 15.04 -10.47
CA VAL A 105 -2.02 13.96 -9.70
C VAL A 105 -2.39 12.89 -10.70
N LYS A 106 -1.85 11.70 -10.50
CA LYS A 106 -2.20 10.55 -11.32
C LYS A 106 -3.63 10.15 -10.98
N ALA A 107 -4.51 10.26 -11.96
CA ALA A 107 -5.90 9.82 -11.86
C ALA A 107 -6.06 8.49 -12.59
N THR A 108 -6.73 7.52 -11.95
CA THR A 108 -7.16 6.29 -12.59
C THR A 108 -8.66 6.13 -12.39
N VAL A 109 -9.36 5.85 -13.49
CA VAL A 109 -10.81 5.77 -13.52
C VAL A 109 -11.22 4.34 -13.87
N VAL A 110 -12.09 3.75 -13.04
CA VAL A 110 -12.75 2.49 -13.34
C VAL A 110 -14.24 2.79 -13.53
N TYR A 111 -14.69 2.65 -14.78
CA TYR A 111 -16.06 2.92 -15.17
C TYR A 111 -16.48 2.03 -16.36
N PRO A 112 -17.65 1.39 -16.32
CA PRO A 112 -18.53 1.26 -15.16
C PRO A 112 -17.90 0.37 -14.08
N ALA A 113 -18.01 0.77 -12.81
CA ALA A 113 -17.54 -0.04 -11.69
C ALA A 113 -18.57 -1.14 -11.39
N THR A 114 -18.08 -2.35 -11.12
CA THR A 114 -18.93 -3.48 -10.74
C THR A 114 -18.84 -3.69 -9.24
N GLU A 115 -19.80 -4.41 -8.66
CA GLU A 115 -19.78 -4.80 -7.24
C GLU A 115 -18.47 -5.50 -6.85
N LYS A 116 -17.86 -6.28 -7.76
CA LYS A 116 -16.56 -6.92 -7.52
C LYS A 116 -15.42 -5.90 -7.35
N HIS A 117 -15.45 -4.81 -8.11
CA HIS A 117 -14.47 -3.72 -7.97
C HIS A 117 -14.62 -3.02 -6.62
N LEU A 118 -15.86 -2.84 -6.14
CA LEU A 118 -16.16 -2.22 -4.84
C LEU A 118 -15.76 -3.11 -3.66
N GLN A 119 -15.96 -4.43 -3.77
CA GLN A 119 -15.65 -5.39 -2.70
C GLN A 119 -14.15 -5.70 -2.58
N ASN A 120 -13.39 -5.71 -3.68
CA ASN A 120 -11.98 -6.11 -3.68
C ASN A 120 -11.06 -5.08 -4.37
N ILE A 121 -10.91 -3.93 -3.72
CA ILE A 121 -10.08 -2.82 -4.20
C ILE A 121 -8.59 -3.17 -4.17
N GLN A 122 -8.19 -4.09 -3.28
CA GLN A 122 -6.81 -4.59 -3.24
C GLN A 122 -6.46 -5.32 -4.53
N TRP A 123 -7.37 -6.12 -5.09
CA TRP A 123 -7.19 -6.75 -6.40
C TRP A 123 -7.13 -5.73 -7.54
N VAL A 124 -8.01 -4.72 -7.53
CA VAL A 124 -7.98 -3.61 -8.50
C VAL A 124 -6.62 -2.90 -8.47
N PHE A 125 -6.10 -2.57 -7.28
CA PHE A 125 -4.79 -1.98 -7.11
C PHE A 125 -3.66 -2.87 -7.66
N SER A 126 -3.70 -4.17 -7.37
CA SER A 126 -2.71 -5.13 -7.85
C SER A 126 -2.68 -5.25 -9.37
N ILE A 127 -3.84 -5.17 -10.04
CA ILE A 127 -3.91 -5.16 -11.51
C ILE A 127 -3.34 -3.87 -12.07
N LEU A 128 -3.76 -2.71 -11.54
CA LEU A 128 -3.37 -1.40 -12.04
C LEU A 128 -1.86 -1.14 -11.88
N HIS A 129 -1.23 -1.71 -10.85
CA HIS A 129 0.21 -1.61 -10.61
C HIS A 129 1.01 -2.78 -11.18
N LYS A 130 0.41 -3.62 -12.04
CA LYS A 130 1.04 -4.82 -12.62
C LYS A 130 1.65 -5.78 -11.58
N LYS A 131 1.13 -5.77 -10.36
CA LYS A 131 1.55 -6.65 -9.25
C LYS A 131 0.84 -8.01 -9.27
N ALA A 132 -0.14 -8.20 -10.15
CA ALA A 132 -0.76 -9.51 -10.40
C ALA A 132 -0.37 -10.05 -11.78
N GLU A 133 0.13 -11.29 -11.81
CA GLU A 133 0.33 -12.16 -12.98
C GLU A 133 1.38 -11.74 -14.05
N ALA A 134 2.49 -11.12 -13.67
CA ALA A 134 3.68 -11.04 -14.54
C ALA A 134 4.55 -12.31 -14.39
N ASN A 135 4.15 -13.40 -15.06
CA ASN A 135 4.92 -14.61 -15.41
C ASN A 135 6.04 -15.12 -14.48
N ARG A 136 5.73 -16.25 -13.83
CA ARG A 136 6.57 -17.14 -13.00
C ARG A 136 7.93 -17.56 -13.64
N ILE A 137 9.02 -17.34 -12.89
CA ILE A 137 10.25 -18.16 -12.61
C ILE A 137 11.28 -17.17 -11.99
N ILE A 138 11.64 -17.19 -10.69
CA ILE A 138 12.58 -18.04 -9.93
C ILE A 138 14.07 -17.92 -10.38
N PHE A 139 14.63 -16.71 -10.17
CA PHE A 139 16.05 -16.27 -10.07
C PHE A 139 17.02 -16.41 -11.26
N GLU A 140 17.85 -15.37 -11.52
CA GLU A 140 19.30 -15.51 -11.82
C GLU A 140 20.08 -14.17 -11.65
N ASN A 141 21.21 -14.19 -10.93
CA ASN A 141 22.20 -13.12 -10.80
C ASN A 141 23.57 -13.62 -11.31
N PRO A 142 24.21 -12.99 -12.32
CA PRO A 142 25.55 -13.38 -12.75
C PRO A 142 26.66 -12.34 -12.45
N ASP A 143 26.56 -11.60 -11.33
CA ASP A 143 27.67 -10.89 -10.62
C ASP A 143 28.33 -9.70 -11.40
N PRO A 144 29.14 -8.76 -10.80
CA PRO A 144 29.87 -8.92 -9.56
C PRO A 144 29.99 -7.72 -8.60
N SER A 145 28.91 -6.97 -8.31
CA SER A 145 29.02 -6.00 -7.19
C SER A 145 27.78 -5.73 -6.32
N ASP A 146 26.51 -5.80 -6.77
CA ASP A 146 25.31 -5.74 -5.87
C ASP A 146 23.99 -5.69 -6.69
N GLY A 147 23.66 -6.77 -7.41
CA GLY A 147 22.44 -6.80 -8.21
C GLY A 147 21.23 -7.33 -7.42
N PHE A 148 20.45 -6.45 -6.76
CA PHE A 148 19.11 -6.80 -6.27
C PHE A 148 18.04 -5.89 -6.89
N LEU A 149 16.89 -6.47 -7.25
CA LEU A 149 15.72 -5.72 -7.67
C LEU A 149 15.14 -4.97 -6.45
N ASN A 150 15.13 -3.63 -6.48
CA ASN A 150 14.63 -2.78 -5.39
C ASN A 150 13.15 -3.05 -4.99
N ASP A 151 12.40 -3.79 -5.81
CA ASP A 151 11.00 -4.18 -5.55
C ASP A 151 10.81 -5.71 -5.49
N LEU A 152 11.85 -6.47 -5.08
CA LEU A 152 11.75 -7.93 -4.98
C LEU A 152 10.65 -8.32 -3.97
N TYR A 153 9.72 -9.16 -4.41
CA TYR A 153 8.69 -9.77 -3.57
C TYR A 153 8.48 -11.23 -3.98
N LEU A 154 8.94 -12.15 -3.13
CA LEU A 154 8.84 -13.60 -3.34
C LEU A 154 8.07 -14.23 -2.18
N ILE A 155 7.44 -15.37 -2.43
CA ILE A 155 6.76 -16.17 -1.42
C ILE A 155 7.27 -17.62 -1.52
N ALA A 156 7.81 -18.15 -0.43
CA ALA A 156 8.07 -19.58 -0.31
C ALA A 156 6.86 -20.25 0.34
N ILE A 157 6.30 -21.27 -0.32
CA ILE A 157 5.17 -22.04 0.21
C ILE A 157 5.70 -23.38 0.68
N CYS A 158 5.42 -23.74 1.93
CA CYS A 158 5.83 -25.05 2.44
C CYS A 158 4.93 -26.16 1.87
N HIS A 159 5.54 -27.25 1.40
CA HIS A 159 4.83 -28.45 0.94
C HIS A 159 4.37 -29.37 2.09
N CYS A 160 4.77 -29.10 3.33
CA CYS A 160 4.34 -29.85 4.51
C CYS A 160 2.83 -29.70 4.72
N GLN A 161 2.10 -30.82 4.71
CA GLN A 161 0.69 -30.83 5.06
C GLN A 161 0.55 -30.78 6.58
N GLY A 162 -0.16 -29.77 7.11
CA GLY A 162 -0.51 -29.68 8.53
C GLY A 162 -0.16 -28.36 9.21
N ILE A 163 0.76 -27.56 8.66
CA ILE A 163 1.14 -26.26 9.24
C ILE A 163 0.27 -25.16 8.64
N ARG A 164 -0.67 -24.64 9.43
CA ARG A 164 -1.59 -23.58 8.96
C ARG A 164 -1.00 -22.22 9.24
N SER A 165 -0.50 -21.98 10.44
CA SER A 165 0.01 -20.67 10.86
C SER A 165 1.01 -20.79 12.02
N LEU A 166 1.46 -19.64 12.55
CA LEU A 166 2.43 -19.55 13.64
C LEU A 166 2.17 -20.51 14.82
N PRO A 167 0.94 -20.67 15.34
CA PRO A 167 0.68 -21.56 16.48
C PRO A 167 0.91 -23.06 16.21
N ASP A 168 0.97 -23.49 14.95
CA ASP A 168 1.28 -24.87 14.58
C ASP A 168 2.81 -25.11 14.52
N LEU A 169 3.65 -24.08 14.71
CA LEU A 169 5.12 -24.21 14.67
C LEU A 169 5.67 -24.77 15.98
N THR A 170 6.71 -25.60 15.85
CA THR A 170 7.37 -26.35 16.93
C THR A 170 8.85 -26.51 16.57
N PRO A 171 9.73 -26.94 17.50
CA PRO A 171 11.14 -27.16 17.19
C PRO A 171 11.41 -28.15 16.04
N GLU A 172 10.49 -29.08 15.74
CA GLU A 172 10.60 -30.01 14.62
C GLU A 172 10.68 -29.28 13.26
N HIS A 173 10.12 -28.08 13.20
CA HIS A 173 10.09 -27.25 12.00
C HIS A 173 11.36 -26.39 11.82
N LEU A 174 12.27 -26.32 12.80
CA LEU A 174 13.47 -25.48 12.71
C LEU A 174 14.35 -25.83 11.50
N LEU A 175 14.46 -27.11 11.15
CA LEU A 175 15.21 -27.52 9.95
C LEU A 175 14.60 -26.97 8.67
N LEU A 176 13.26 -26.95 8.58
CA LEU A 176 12.55 -26.35 7.45
C LEU A 176 12.80 -24.83 7.41
N LEU A 177 12.68 -24.13 8.54
CA LEU A 177 12.87 -22.68 8.63
C LEU A 177 14.31 -22.26 8.29
N ARG A 178 15.32 -23.02 8.76
CA ARG A 178 16.74 -22.81 8.41
C ARG A 178 17.02 -23.00 6.93
N ASN A 179 16.33 -23.92 6.26
CA ASN A 179 16.49 -24.10 4.81
C ASN A 179 15.93 -22.93 3.98
N ILE A 180 14.99 -22.16 4.56
CA ILE A 180 14.34 -21.01 3.94
C ILE A 180 15.21 -19.75 4.10
N LEU A 181 15.88 -19.59 5.24
CA LEU A 181 16.76 -18.46 5.54
C LEU A 181 18.17 -18.70 4.96
N ARG A 182 18.50 -18.13 3.80
CA ARG A 182 19.83 -18.33 3.18
C ARG A 182 20.53 -17.08 2.66
N GLU A 183 19.90 -15.90 2.73
CA GLU A 183 20.42 -14.66 2.11
C GLU A 183 20.28 -13.47 3.08
N ASP A 184 21.34 -12.68 3.23
CA ASP A 184 21.47 -11.63 4.26
C ASP A 184 20.86 -10.27 3.85
N CYS A 185 20.26 -10.17 2.66
CA CYS A 185 19.79 -8.90 2.08
C CYS A 185 18.25 -8.80 1.93
N LEU A 186 17.48 -9.59 2.68
CA LEU A 186 16.02 -9.66 2.56
C LEU A 186 15.31 -9.54 3.91
N HIS A 187 14.17 -8.85 3.91
CA HIS A 187 13.17 -9.06 4.94
C HIS A 187 12.53 -10.42 4.72
N VAL A 188 12.74 -11.35 5.66
CA VAL A 188 12.15 -12.69 5.63
C VAL A 188 11.19 -12.85 6.80
N TYR A 189 9.89 -12.95 6.52
CA TYR A 189 8.86 -12.87 7.55
C TYR A 189 7.61 -13.69 7.23
N LEU A 190 6.82 -13.99 8.26
CA LEU A 190 5.51 -14.64 8.16
C LEU A 190 4.42 -13.69 8.62
N HIS A 191 3.22 -13.83 8.05
CA HIS A 191 2.06 -13.07 8.49
C HIS A 191 1.30 -13.79 9.62
N TYR A 192 0.76 -13.01 10.56
CA TYR A 192 -0.29 -13.43 11.47
C TYR A 192 -1.35 -12.33 11.62
N LEU A 193 -2.62 -12.54 11.27
CA LEU A 193 -3.17 -13.72 10.60
C LEU A 193 -2.74 -13.80 9.12
N SER A 194 -2.47 -15.02 8.66
CA SER A 194 -2.18 -15.28 7.24
C SER A 194 -3.41 -15.03 6.36
N SER A 195 -3.19 -14.48 5.16
CA SER A 195 -4.28 -14.32 4.18
C SER A 195 -4.75 -15.66 3.58
N TYR A 196 -3.88 -16.68 3.59
CA TYR A 196 -4.17 -18.03 3.09
C TYR A 196 -3.45 -19.08 3.95
N TYR A 197 -4.00 -20.29 4.03
CA TYR A 197 -3.48 -21.43 4.77
C TYR A 197 -3.20 -22.54 3.74
N PRO A 198 -1.94 -22.70 3.28
CA PRO A 198 -0.82 -23.23 4.07
C PRO A 198 0.22 -22.18 4.50
N LEU A 199 1.12 -22.57 5.43
CA LEU A 199 2.25 -21.76 5.86
C LEU A 199 3.09 -21.28 4.65
N HIS A 200 3.30 -19.98 4.59
CA HIS A 200 4.13 -19.35 3.57
C HIS A 200 4.98 -18.25 4.18
N VAL A 201 6.16 -18.05 3.60
CA VAL A 201 7.17 -17.09 4.04
C VAL A 201 7.32 -16.03 2.97
N HIS A 202 7.27 -14.76 3.37
CA HIS A 202 7.49 -13.61 2.53
C HIS A 202 8.97 -13.26 2.51
N PHE A 203 9.49 -12.96 1.32
CA PHE A 203 10.82 -12.44 1.09
C PHE A 203 10.70 -11.13 0.34
N THR A 204 11.19 -10.05 0.93
CA THR A 204 11.14 -8.74 0.28
C THR A 204 12.47 -8.03 0.39
N ALA A 205 12.79 -7.18 -0.59
CA ALA A 205 13.94 -6.29 -0.47
C ALA A 205 13.84 -5.41 0.78
N LEU A 206 14.98 -5.04 1.38
CA LEU A 206 15.02 -4.27 2.63
C LEU A 206 14.44 -2.85 2.48
N ASP A 207 14.65 -2.24 1.33
CA ASP A 207 14.13 -0.91 0.97
C ASP A 207 12.67 -0.95 0.46
N PHE A 208 12.15 -2.14 0.13
CA PHE A 208 10.78 -2.31 -0.29
C PHE A 208 9.81 -2.33 0.90
N ASN A 209 9.01 -1.26 1.02
CA ASN A 209 7.93 -1.19 2.01
C ASN A 209 6.70 -2.00 1.56
N ALA A 210 6.80 -3.32 1.70
CA ALA A 210 5.76 -4.26 1.33
C ALA A 210 4.48 -4.09 2.19
N PRO A 211 3.28 -4.24 1.59
CA PRO A 211 2.06 -4.40 2.37
C PRO A 211 2.15 -5.60 3.32
N GLY A 212 1.80 -5.40 4.59
CA GLY A 212 1.82 -6.46 5.61
C GLY A 212 3.14 -6.60 6.39
N LEU A 213 4.15 -5.76 6.12
CA LEU A 213 5.41 -5.69 6.89
C LEU A 213 5.26 -5.02 8.27
N GLY A 214 4.08 -4.50 8.61
CA GLY A 214 3.83 -3.86 9.91
C GLY A 214 4.01 -4.83 11.07
N VAL A 215 4.46 -4.35 12.23
CA VAL A 215 4.69 -5.17 13.44
C VAL A 215 3.41 -5.86 13.93
N GLU A 216 2.25 -5.31 13.58
CA GLU A 216 0.93 -5.86 13.85
C GLU A 216 0.57 -7.08 12.99
N GLN A 217 1.42 -7.46 12.03
CA GLN A 217 1.15 -8.56 11.11
C GLN A 217 2.39 -9.40 10.77
N ALA A 218 3.57 -8.79 10.59
CA ALA A 218 4.79 -9.48 10.21
C ALA A 218 5.60 -9.96 11.43
N HIS A 219 6.02 -11.21 11.38
CA HIS A 219 6.96 -11.83 12.34
C HIS A 219 8.21 -12.27 11.59
N LEU A 220 9.38 -11.76 12.00
CA LEU A 220 10.66 -12.07 11.36
C LEU A 220 11.01 -13.55 11.55
N LEU A 221 11.41 -14.22 10.47
CA LEU A 221 11.73 -15.64 10.50
C LEU A 221 12.88 -15.96 11.46
N ALA A 222 13.90 -15.09 11.53
CA ALA A 222 15.04 -15.25 12.43
C ALA A 222 14.60 -15.24 13.90
N ASP A 223 13.83 -14.23 14.30
CA ASP A 223 13.28 -14.11 15.65
C ASP A 223 12.39 -15.33 15.99
N MET A 224 11.59 -15.80 15.02
CA MET A 224 10.74 -16.97 15.23
C MET A 224 11.53 -18.25 15.48
N MET A 225 12.67 -18.41 14.79
CA MET A 225 13.57 -19.53 15.03
C MET A 225 14.21 -19.44 16.42
N GLU A 226 14.70 -18.27 16.82
CA GLU A 226 15.28 -18.05 18.15
C GLU A 226 14.24 -18.30 19.26
N ASN A 227 13.01 -17.81 19.08
CA ASN A 227 11.92 -18.03 20.03
C ASN A 227 11.64 -19.53 20.24
N LEU A 228 11.60 -20.33 19.16
CA LEU A 228 11.40 -21.78 19.23
C LEU A 228 12.60 -22.52 19.84
N GLU A 229 13.81 -21.99 19.68
CA GLU A 229 15.02 -22.54 20.31
C GLU A 229 15.06 -22.26 21.81
N CYS A 230 14.57 -21.09 22.24
CA CYS A 230 14.48 -20.71 23.65
C CYS A 230 13.29 -21.36 24.37
N ASP A 231 12.13 -21.42 23.72
CA ASP A 231 10.88 -21.95 24.28
C ASP A 231 10.11 -22.77 23.21
N PRO A 232 10.14 -24.11 23.32
CA PRO A 232 9.44 -25.01 22.40
C PRO A 232 7.93 -24.77 22.26
N GLU A 233 7.28 -24.17 23.26
CA GLU A 233 5.83 -23.93 23.29
C GLU A 233 5.46 -22.45 23.11
N HIS A 234 6.42 -21.62 22.70
CA HIS A 234 6.29 -20.17 22.61
C HIS A 234 5.05 -19.72 21.82
N TYR A 235 4.80 -20.32 20.65
CA TYR A 235 3.69 -19.92 19.77
C TYR A 235 2.34 -20.54 20.13
N GLN A 236 2.33 -21.55 21.00
CA GLN A 236 1.12 -22.15 21.54
C GLN A 236 0.62 -21.39 22.78
N GLN A 237 1.54 -20.88 23.60
CA GLN A 237 1.22 -20.21 24.86
C GLN A 237 1.29 -18.67 24.77
N GLY A 238 2.13 -18.16 23.87
CA GLY A 238 2.37 -16.73 23.69
C GLY A 238 1.14 -16.00 23.15
N THR A 239 0.90 -14.79 23.66
CA THR A 239 -0.14 -13.91 23.12
C THR A 239 0.36 -13.23 21.84
N LEU A 240 -0.29 -13.51 20.72
CA LEU A 240 0.00 -12.87 19.43
C LEU A 240 -0.96 -11.69 19.21
N THR A 241 -0.40 -10.53 18.87
CA THR A 241 -1.17 -9.32 18.57
C THR A 241 -1.37 -9.20 17.06
N PHE A 242 -2.60 -8.94 16.63
CA PHE A 242 -2.93 -8.75 15.21
C PHE A 242 -4.10 -7.81 15.00
N ALA A 243 -4.22 -7.26 13.80
CA ALA A 243 -5.33 -6.38 13.41
C ALA A 243 -6.44 -7.15 12.69
N LEU A 244 -7.69 -6.83 13.02
CA LEU A 244 -8.89 -7.28 12.30
C LEU A 244 -9.72 -6.07 11.86
N ARG A 245 -10.54 -6.27 10.82
CA ARG A 245 -11.49 -5.25 10.38
C ARG A 245 -12.59 -5.06 11.43
N ALA A 246 -13.10 -3.84 11.55
CA ALA A 246 -14.17 -3.52 12.50
C ALA A 246 -15.48 -4.29 12.26
N ASP A 247 -15.73 -4.72 11.02
CA ASP A 247 -16.87 -5.53 10.61
C ASP A 247 -16.60 -7.05 10.66
N ASP A 248 -15.40 -7.48 11.05
CA ASP A 248 -15.03 -8.88 11.09
C ASP A 248 -15.76 -9.63 12.22
N TYR A 249 -16.33 -10.79 11.89
CA TYR A 249 -17.03 -11.64 12.84
C TYR A 249 -16.09 -12.18 13.93
N LEU A 250 -14.84 -12.51 13.58
CA LEU A 250 -13.85 -13.03 14.55
C LEU A 250 -13.51 -11.97 15.60
N LEU A 251 -13.46 -10.70 15.22
CA LEU A 251 -13.20 -9.60 16.15
C LEU A 251 -14.27 -9.54 17.24
N ARG A 252 -15.55 -9.70 16.85
CA ARG A 252 -16.67 -9.72 17.82
C ARG A 252 -16.54 -10.87 18.80
N LEU A 253 -16.25 -12.08 18.30
CA LEU A 253 -16.09 -13.27 19.14
C LEU A 253 -14.94 -13.11 20.16
N LEU A 254 -13.79 -12.60 19.72
CA LEU A 254 -12.64 -12.38 20.62
C LEU A 254 -12.95 -11.34 21.70
N GLN A 255 -13.63 -10.24 21.33
CA GLN A 255 -14.02 -9.20 22.29
C GLN A 255 -15.05 -9.69 23.32
N GLU A 256 -15.98 -10.57 22.94
CA GLU A 256 -16.94 -11.19 23.86
C GLU A 256 -16.25 -12.14 24.83
N ALA A 257 -15.34 -12.97 24.32
CA ALA A 257 -14.58 -13.93 25.14
C ALA A 257 -13.65 -13.23 26.16
N GLN A 258 -13.08 -12.07 25.83
CA GLN A 258 -12.20 -11.32 26.73
C GLN A 258 -12.94 -10.54 27.83
N LYS A 259 -14.25 -10.36 27.73
CA LYS A 259 -15.07 -9.63 28.72
C LYS A 259 -15.65 -10.55 29.81
N SER A 260 -15.53 -11.87 29.65
CA SER A 260 -16.00 -12.90 30.58
C SER A 260 -14.90 -13.35 31.52
#